data_AF-A0A1U0T709-F1
#
_entry.id   AF-A0A1U0T709-F1
#
_cell.length_a   1.000
_cell.length_b   1.000
_cell.length_c   1.000
_cell.angle_alpha   90.00
_cell.angle_beta   90.00
_cell.angle_gamma   90.00
#
_symmetry.space_group_name_H-M   'P 1'
#
loop_
_entity.id
_entity.type
_entity.pdbx_description
1 polymer ?
#
loop_
_entity_poly.entity_id
_entity_poly.type
_entity_poly.pdbx_seq_one_letter_code
_entity_poly.pdbx_strand_id
1 'polypeptide(L)'
;MKADATRRLLSMDLGDDDERAEWEEWGNRAALERSAPSLSIPELFAEQVVRDPGAVAVSCGGRSVSYRGLDEASNRLAHLLISHGVGPGQRVALLFSRSVEAVVAIMGGAEDGCGVCAD
;
A
#
# COMPACT_ATOMS: atom_id res chain seq x y z
N MET A 1 -32.34 5.09 -35.25
CA MET A 1 -31.45 3.91 -35.20
C MET A 1 -31.98 3.00 -34.10
N LYS A 2 -32.54 1.83 -34.41
CA LYS A 2 -33.12 0.92 -33.39
C LYS A 2 -32.03 -0.05 -32.93
N ALA A 3 -31.81 -0.13 -31.62
CA ALA A 3 -30.89 -1.07 -31.01
C ALA A 3 -31.34 -2.52 -31.29
N ASP A 4 -30.37 -3.40 -31.56
CA ASP A 4 -30.59 -4.83 -31.75
C ASP A 4 -31.10 -5.46 -30.45
N ALA A 5 -32.36 -5.92 -30.47
CA ALA A 5 -33.04 -6.49 -29.31
C ALA A 5 -32.52 -7.89 -28.89
N THR A 6 -31.65 -8.50 -29.70
CA THR A 6 -31.01 -9.80 -29.38
C THR A 6 -29.60 -9.64 -28.80
N ARG A 7 -29.08 -8.41 -28.71
CA ARG A 7 -27.78 -8.14 -28.08
C ARG A 7 -27.84 -8.49 -26.60
N ARG A 8 -26.83 -9.23 -26.11
CA ARG A 8 -26.72 -9.56 -24.68
C ARG A 8 -26.52 -8.26 -23.90
N LEU A 9 -27.32 -8.07 -22.85
CA LEU A 9 -27.27 -6.89 -21.98
C LEU A 9 -25.86 -6.57 -21.45
N LEU A 10 -25.07 -7.59 -21.09
CA LEU A 10 -23.70 -7.45 -20.59
C LEU A 10 -22.68 -6.93 -21.63
N SER A 11 -23.06 -6.89 -22.91
CA SER A 11 -22.20 -6.41 -24.00
C SER A 11 -22.58 -5.02 -24.49
N MET A 12 -23.60 -4.40 -23.88
CA MET A 12 -24.03 -3.06 -24.23
C MET A 12 -23.07 -2.07 -23.59
N ASP A 13 -22.42 -1.26 -24.44
CA ASP A 13 -21.74 -0.06 -23.97
C ASP A 13 -22.82 0.98 -23.65
N LEU A 14 -22.85 1.41 -22.39
CA LEU A 14 -23.91 2.26 -21.84
C LEU A 14 -23.49 3.73 -21.72
N GLY A 15 -22.22 4.05 -22.01
CA GLY A 15 -21.70 5.41 -22.00
C GLY A 15 -21.48 5.96 -23.40
N ASP A 16 -21.78 7.23 -23.62
CA ASP A 16 -21.32 7.94 -24.81
C ASP A 16 -19.85 8.41 -24.67
N ASP A 17 -19.30 9.01 -25.73
CA ASP A 17 -17.90 9.48 -25.74
C ASP A 17 -17.66 10.61 -24.73
N ASP A 18 -18.66 11.44 -24.46
CA ASP A 18 -18.57 12.57 -23.53
C ASP A 18 -18.61 12.07 -22.07
N GLU A 19 -19.49 11.11 -21.76
CA GLU A 19 -19.55 10.43 -20.45
C GLU A 19 -18.24 9.67 -20.15
N ARG A 20 -17.62 9.05 -21.17
CA ARG A 20 -16.30 8.42 -21.00
C ARG A 20 -15.21 9.43 -20.66
N ALA A 21 -15.20 10.59 -21.30
CA ALA A 21 -14.22 11.63 -21.03
C ALA A 21 -14.34 12.15 -19.59
N GLU A 22 -15.57 12.34 -19.09
CA GLU A 22 -15.82 12.71 -17.70
C GLU A 22 -15.31 11.63 -16.71
N TRP A 23 -15.48 10.35 -17.02
CA TRP A 23 -14.97 9.26 -16.19
C TRP A 23 -13.44 9.14 -16.23
N GLU A 24 -12.80 9.44 -17.35
CA GLU A 24 -11.35 9.46 -17.45
C GLU A 24 -10.74 10.57 -16.59
N GLU A 25 -11.38 11.74 -16.56
CA GLU A 25 -10.99 12.85 -15.69
C GLU A 25 -11.17 12.50 -14.21
N TRP A 26 -12.35 11.97 -13.84
CA TRP A 26 -12.64 11.62 -12.44
C TRP A 26 -11.85 10.40 -11.95
N GLY A 27 -11.59 9.44 -12.83
CA GLY A 27 -10.91 8.18 -12.55
C GLY A 27 -9.39 8.30 -12.41
N ASN A 28 -8.82 9.50 -12.58
CA ASN A 28 -7.38 9.74 -12.50
C ASN A 28 -6.56 8.82 -13.43
N ARG A 29 -7.11 8.52 -14.63
CA ARG A 29 -6.57 7.53 -15.56
C ARG A 29 -5.12 7.83 -15.96
N ALA A 30 -4.83 9.10 -16.20
CA ALA A 30 -3.49 9.58 -16.53
C ALA A 30 -2.43 9.32 -15.44
N ALA A 31 -2.82 9.19 -14.16
CA ALA A 31 -1.88 8.80 -13.11
C ALA A 31 -1.62 7.29 -13.10
N LEU A 32 -2.64 6.48 -13.40
CA LEU A 32 -2.52 5.01 -13.48
C LEU A 32 -1.73 4.54 -14.70
N GLU A 33 -1.81 5.29 -15.80
CA GLU A 33 -1.08 4.99 -17.05
C GLU A 33 0.37 5.48 -17.02
N ARG A 34 0.73 6.28 -16.02
CA ARG A 34 2.10 6.73 -15.83
C ARG A 34 2.96 5.56 -15.37
N SER A 35 4.02 5.27 -16.12
CA SER A 35 5.00 4.26 -15.72
C SER A 35 5.63 4.63 -14.37
N ALA A 36 5.34 3.84 -13.34
CA ALA A 36 5.99 3.91 -12.05
C ALA A 36 7.12 2.86 -11.98
N PRO A 37 8.20 3.12 -11.20
CA PRO A 37 9.19 2.09 -10.93
C PRO A 37 8.50 0.87 -10.29
N SER A 38 8.90 -0.33 -10.69
CA SER A 38 8.35 -1.60 -10.21
C SER A 38 8.88 -2.00 -8.83
N LEU A 39 9.24 -1.02 -8.01
CA LEU A 39 9.74 -1.23 -6.65
C LEU A 39 8.57 -1.39 -5.69
N SER A 40 8.71 -2.34 -4.78
CA SER A 40 7.82 -2.52 -3.65
C SER A 40 7.96 -1.38 -2.63
N ILE A 41 6.96 -1.21 -1.78
CA ILE A 41 6.99 -0.21 -0.71
C ILE A 41 8.20 -0.40 0.24
N PRO A 42 8.56 -1.63 0.67
CA PRO A 42 9.78 -1.86 1.45
C PRO A 42 11.06 -1.43 0.72
N GLU A 43 11.17 -1.66 -0.58
CA GLU A 43 12.34 -1.25 -1.37
C GLU A 43 12.46 0.29 -1.43
N LEU A 44 11.36 0.99 -1.72
CA LEU A 44 11.33 2.46 -1.69
C LEU A 44 11.64 3.02 -0.30
N PHE A 45 11.18 2.35 0.75
CA PHE A 45 11.48 2.72 2.12
C PHE A 45 12.96 2.54 2.45
N ALA A 46 13.57 1.41 2.07
CA ALA A 46 14.99 1.15 2.27
C ALA A 46 15.87 2.19 1.56
N GLU A 47 15.49 2.61 0.34
CA GLU A 47 16.17 3.72 -0.35
C GLU A 47 16.12 5.02 0.47
N GLN A 48 14.98 5.32 1.09
CA GLN A 48 14.81 6.51 1.91
C GLN A 48 15.59 6.43 3.23
N VAL A 49 15.70 5.24 3.85
CA VAL A 49 16.53 4.99 5.03
C VAL A 49 18.01 5.24 4.73
N VAL A 50 18.49 4.83 3.55
CA VAL A 50 19.86 5.11 3.10
C VAL A 50 20.06 6.59 2.80
N ARG A 51 19.08 7.22 2.15
CA ARG A 51 19.17 8.63 1.71
C ARG A 51 19.21 9.60 2.89
N ASP A 52 18.33 9.44 3.87
CA ASP A 52 18.28 10.30 5.05
C ASP A 52 17.82 9.53 6.30
N PRO A 53 18.74 8.80 6.96
CA PRO A 53 18.39 7.97 8.12
C PRO A 53 17.94 8.77 9.33
N GLY A 54 18.30 10.04 9.40
CA GLY A 54 18.02 10.94 10.54
C GLY A 54 16.69 11.68 10.41
N ALA A 55 16.16 11.82 9.19
CA ALA A 55 14.85 12.42 8.97
C ALA A 55 13.74 11.69 9.72
N VAL A 56 12.77 12.47 10.21
CA VAL A 56 11.57 11.94 10.86
C VAL A 56 10.72 11.19 9.82
N ALA A 57 10.50 9.89 10.04
CA ALA A 57 9.63 9.06 9.23
C ALA A 57 8.19 9.10 9.73
N VAL A 58 8.00 9.04 11.05
CA VAL A 58 6.67 9.01 11.68
C VAL A 58 6.64 9.96 12.87
N SER A 59 5.55 10.72 12.99
CA SER A 59 5.25 11.55 14.16
C SER A 59 3.82 11.29 14.62
N CYS A 60 3.66 10.96 15.90
CA CYS A 60 2.36 10.69 16.51
C CYS A 60 2.36 11.09 17.99
N GLY A 61 1.38 11.91 18.39
CA GLY A 61 1.18 12.27 19.81
C GLY A 61 2.40 12.91 20.47
N GLY A 62 3.19 13.70 19.75
CA GLY A 62 4.41 14.35 20.27
C GLY A 62 5.65 13.45 20.29
N ARG A 63 5.53 12.18 19.90
CA ARG A 63 6.68 11.29 19.65
C ARG A 63 7.01 11.29 18.17
N SER A 64 8.29 11.28 17.85
CA SER A 64 8.79 11.09 16.48
C SER A 64 9.82 9.96 16.44
N VAL A 65 9.83 9.26 15.30
CA VAL A 65 10.81 8.22 14.99
C VAL A 65 11.42 8.52 13.62
N SER A 66 12.74 8.36 13.52
CA SER A 66 13.45 8.56 12.26
C SER A 66 13.30 7.37 11.32
N TYR A 67 13.65 7.53 10.05
CA TYR A 67 13.68 6.44 9.07
C TYR A 67 14.50 5.24 9.58
N ARG A 68 15.72 5.48 10.09
CA ARG A 68 16.53 4.41 10.69
C ARG A 68 15.84 3.75 11.89
N GLY A 69 15.25 4.54 12.78
CA GLY A 69 14.60 3.99 13.97
C GLY A 69 13.37 3.14 13.62
N LEU A 70 12.64 3.51 12.56
CA LEU A 70 11.51 2.76 12.05
C LEU A 70 11.97 1.46 11.39
N ASP A 71 13.00 1.51 10.54
CA ASP A 71 13.60 0.34 9.88
C ASP A 71 14.08 -0.70 10.89
N GLU A 72 14.89 -0.28 11.87
CA GLU A 72 15.39 -1.18 12.92
C GLU A 72 14.26 -1.81 13.74
N ALA A 73 13.19 -1.07 14.02
CA ALA A 73 12.05 -1.59 14.77
C ALA A 73 11.20 -2.57 13.93
N SER A 74 11.02 -2.27 12.65
CA SER A 74 10.26 -3.09 11.70
C SER A 74 10.99 -4.41 11.45
N ASN A 75 12.29 -4.37 11.18
CA ASN A 75 13.12 -5.57 10.98
C ASN A 75 13.16 -6.47 12.22
N ARG A 76 13.19 -5.89 13.43
CA ARG A 76 13.10 -6.68 14.67
C ARG A 76 11.76 -7.40 14.80
N LEU A 77 10.67 -6.73 14.43
CA LEU A 77 9.35 -7.34 14.46
C LEU A 77 9.22 -8.43 13.39
N ALA A 78 9.73 -8.17 12.19
CA ALA A 78 9.78 -9.13 11.09
C ALA A 78 10.46 -10.44 11.51
N HIS A 79 11.67 -10.35 12.06
CA HIS A 79 12.37 -11.51 12.60
C HIS A 79 11.60 -12.21 13.73
N LEU A 80 10.89 -11.47 14.58
CA LEU A 80 10.03 -12.06 15.60
C LEU A 80 8.88 -12.85 14.97
N LEU A 81 8.20 -12.30 13.97
CA LEU A 81 7.11 -12.99 13.26
C LEU A 81 7.61 -14.25 12.54
N ILE A 82 8.75 -14.16 11.84
CA ILE A 82 9.40 -15.32 11.21
C ILE A 82 9.70 -16.40 12.26
N SER A 83 10.23 -16.03 13.43
CA SER A 83 10.52 -17.00 14.51
C SER A 83 9.26 -17.65 15.08
N HIS A 84 8.09 -17.03 14.91
CA HIS A 84 6.78 -17.61 15.26
C HIS A 84 6.14 -18.39 14.10
N GLY A 85 6.88 -18.59 13.00
CA GLY A 85 6.45 -19.40 11.85
C GLY A 85 5.64 -18.64 10.80
N VAL A 86 5.60 -17.30 10.86
CA VAL A 86 4.96 -16.49 9.82
C VAL A 86 5.81 -16.52 8.56
N GLY A 87 5.21 -16.93 7.46
CA GLY A 87 5.85 -16.95 6.14
C GLY A 87 5.18 -16.04 5.11
N PRO A 88 5.79 -15.86 3.93
CA PRO A 88 5.24 -15.07 2.85
C PRO A 88 3.82 -15.50 2.47
N GLY A 89 2.93 -14.53 2.23
CA GLY A 89 1.54 -14.78 1.86
C GLY A 89 0.62 -15.22 3.01
N GLN A 90 1.15 -15.38 4.23
CA GLN A 90 0.32 -15.52 5.42
C GLN A 90 -0.25 -14.15 5.84
N ARG A 91 -1.21 -14.18 6.77
CA ARG A 91 -1.89 -12.98 7.27
C ARG A 91 -1.72 -12.89 8.78
N VAL A 92 -1.30 -11.73 9.26
CA VAL A 92 -1.21 -11.43 10.70
C VAL A 92 -2.20 -10.30 11.01
N ALA A 93 -3.05 -10.52 12.01
CA ALA A 93 -3.96 -9.50 12.51
C ALA A 93 -3.22 -8.59 13.49
N LEU A 94 -3.33 -7.28 13.27
CA LEU A 94 -2.70 -6.25 14.10
C LEU A 94 -3.79 -5.41 14.75
N LEU A 95 -3.85 -5.40 16.09
CA LEU A 95 -4.79 -4.58 16.84
C LEU A 95 -4.04 -3.48 17.59
N PHE A 96 -4.01 -2.29 17.02
CA PHE A 96 -3.37 -1.11 17.60
C PHE A 96 -4.23 0.13 17.41
N SER A 97 -4.30 0.97 18.44
CA SER A 97 -4.73 2.36 18.25
C SER A 97 -3.73 3.10 17.34
N ARG A 98 -4.14 4.25 16.77
CA ARG A 98 -3.23 5.10 15.96
C ARG A 98 -1.99 5.48 16.78
N SER A 99 -0.84 4.92 16.43
CA SER A 99 0.43 5.08 17.14
C SER A 99 1.63 4.85 16.22
N VAL A 100 2.84 5.09 16.73
CA VAL A 100 4.09 4.76 16.02
C VAL A 100 4.22 3.24 15.88
N GLU A 101 3.84 2.51 16.91
CA GLU A 101 3.89 1.05 16.97
C GLU A 101 3.00 0.40 15.89
N ALA A 102 1.86 1.03 15.56
CA ALA A 102 1.02 0.59 14.45
C ALA A 102 1.75 0.68 13.10
N VAL A 103 2.52 1.76 12.87
CA VAL A 103 3.29 1.94 11.62
C VAL A 103 4.46 0.96 11.56
N VAL A 104 5.17 0.74 12.68
CA VAL A 104 6.19 -0.31 12.79
C VAL A 104 5.61 -1.68 12.42
N ALA A 105 4.40 -1.99 12.88
CA ALA A 105 3.76 -3.27 12.62
C ALA A 105 3.38 -3.47 11.14
N ILE A 106 2.90 -2.40 10.48
CA ILE A 106 2.60 -2.42 9.05
C ILE A 106 3.89 -2.63 8.23
N MET A 107 4.97 -1.92 8.59
CA MET A 107 6.25 -2.02 7.87
C MET A 107 6.92 -3.38 8.07
N GLY A 108 6.95 -3.92 9.28
CA GLY A 108 7.55 -5.24 9.54
C GLY A 108 6.86 -6.39 8.80
N GLY A 109 5.52 -6.35 8.67
CA GLY A 109 4.82 -7.35 7.85
C GLY A 109 5.14 -7.24 6.36
N ALA A 110 5.33 -6.01 5.85
CA ALA A 110 5.71 -5.78 4.47
C ALA A 110 7.14 -6.27 4.15
N GLU A 111 8.07 -6.18 5.11
CA GLU A 111 9.44 -6.72 4.99
C GLU A 111 9.47 -8.25 4.92
N ASP A 112 8.58 -8.94 5.64
CA ASP A 112 8.44 -10.40 5.60
C ASP A 112 7.66 -10.95 4.40
N GLY A 113 7.10 -10.06 3.57
CA GLY A 113 6.16 -10.45 2.50
C GLY A 113 4.84 -11.03 3.04
N CYS A 114 4.49 -10.72 4.28
CA CYS A 114 3.24 -11.10 4.93
C CYS A 114 2.19 -10.01 4.71
N GLY A 115 0.95 -10.41 4.40
CA GLY A 115 -0.16 -9.46 4.35
C GLY A 115 -0.57 -9.05 5.77
N VAL A 116 -0.56 -7.75 6.07
CA VAL A 116 -1.06 -7.24 7.36
C VAL A 116 -2.54 -6.87 7.24
N CYS A 117 -3.35 -7.36 8.18
CA CYS A 117 -4.74 -6.92 8.34
C CYS A 117 -4.81 -6.07 9.61
N ALA A 118 -5.03 -4.76 9.44
CA ALA A 118 -5.29 -3.85 10.55
C ALA A 118 -6.81 -3.65 10.68
N ASP A 119 -7.31 -3.70 11.92
CA ASP A 119 -8.69 -3.39 12.30
C ASP A 119 -8.72 -2.14 13.20
#